data_AF-A0A7S4KY55-F1
#
_entry.id   AF-A0A7S4KY55-F1
#
_cell.length_a   1.000
_cell.length_b   1.000
_cell.length_c   1.000
_cell.angle_alpha   90.00
_cell.angle_beta   90.00
_cell.angle_gamma   90.00
#
_symmetry.space_group_name_H-M   'P 1'
#
loop_
_entity.id
_entity.type
_entity.pdbx_description
1 polymer ?
#
loop_
_entity_poly.entity_id
_entity_poly.type
_entity_poly.pdbx_seq_one_letter_code
_entity_poly.pdbx_strand_id
1 'polypeptide(L)'
;FGSSRADHRADAYSQVLREVRQTLPRRMAKPEEVIIVEDENGDLQKEYMTDVETLDLYQTMRQTLVLLTHLDVRHMEEILTDGLKKQAMEVAQAFLNPNVSSFNWKE
;
A
#
# COMPACT_ATOMS: atom_id res chain seq x y z
N PHE A 1 -2.32 35.45 17.95
CA PHE A 1 -1.77 34.08 17.97
C PHE A 1 -1.67 33.56 16.55
N GLY A 2 -0.43 33.34 16.09
CA GLY A 2 -0.07 32.53 14.92
C GLY A 2 -0.68 32.88 13.57
N SER A 3 -0.10 33.84 12.84
CA SER A 3 -0.16 33.80 11.38
C SER A 3 0.61 32.55 10.95
N SER A 4 -0.12 31.50 10.59
CA SER A 4 0.48 30.30 10.01
C SER A 4 1.10 30.72 8.69
N ARG A 5 2.43 30.77 8.63
CA ARG A 5 3.15 30.77 7.35
C ARG A 5 2.73 29.48 6.66
N ALA A 6 1.79 29.56 5.72
CA ALA A 6 1.61 28.50 4.74
C ALA A 6 3.01 28.13 4.24
N ASP A 7 3.38 26.86 4.36
CA ASP A 7 4.72 26.42 4.04
C ASP A 7 4.88 26.51 2.52
N HIS A 8 5.32 27.68 2.03
CA HIS A 8 5.45 28.00 0.61
C HIS A 8 6.28 26.95 -0.15
N ARG A 9 7.12 26.18 0.57
CA ARG A 9 7.87 25.07 0.00
C ARG A 9 6.97 23.87 -0.27
N ALA A 10 6.11 23.48 0.67
CA ALA A 10 5.17 22.36 0.47
C ALA A 10 4.19 22.65 -0.68
N ASP A 11 3.71 23.90 -0.80
CA ASP A 11 2.85 24.32 -1.91
C ASP A 11 3.57 24.23 -3.27
N ALA A 12 4.85 24.61 -3.32
CA ALA A 12 5.67 24.51 -4.54
C ALA A 12 5.86 23.06 -5.03
N TYR A 13 5.86 22.08 -4.12
CA TYR A 13 5.98 20.65 -4.45
C TYR A 13 4.64 19.91 -4.43
N SER A 14 3.51 20.61 -4.30
CA SER A 14 2.19 20.02 -4.10
C SER A 14 1.84 18.93 -5.13
N GLN A 15 2.11 19.16 -6.41
CA GLN A 15 1.88 18.18 -7.47
C GLN A 15 2.76 16.93 -7.33
N VAL A 16 4.07 17.11 -7.13
CA VAL A 16 5.01 15.98 -6.99
C VAL A 16 4.69 15.17 -5.72
N LEU A 17 4.41 15.85 -4.61
CA LEU A 17 3.98 15.19 -3.36
C LEU A 17 2.66 14.42 -3.54
N ARG A 18 1.78 14.88 -4.43
CA ARG A 18 0.56 14.16 -4.78
C ARG A 18 0.86 12.85 -5.51
N GLU A 19 1.72 12.90 -6.51
CA GLU A 19 2.15 11.73 -7.30
C GLU A 19 2.88 10.71 -6.42
N VAL A 20 3.84 11.16 -5.60
CA VAL A 20 4.57 10.28 -4.68
C VAL A 20 3.61 9.59 -3.70
N ARG A 21 2.61 10.29 -3.16
CA ARG A 21 1.59 9.69 -2.28
C ARG A 21 0.75 8.62 -2.97
N GLN A 22 0.54 8.72 -4.28
CA GLN A 22 -0.17 7.69 -5.05
C GLN A 22 0.71 6.49 -5.37
N THR A 23 2.00 6.71 -5.64
CA THR A 23 2.94 5.66 -6.07
C THR A 23 3.49 4.85 -4.89
N LEU A 24 3.85 5.51 -3.79
CA LEU A 24 4.57 4.87 -2.67
C LEU A 24 3.79 3.69 -2.07
N PRO A 25 2.49 3.78 -1.75
CA PRO A 25 1.73 2.65 -1.19
C PRO A 25 1.64 1.45 -2.14
N ARG A 26 1.68 1.71 -3.46
CA ARG A 26 1.55 0.67 -4.50
C ARG A 26 2.86 -0.06 -4.79
N ARG A 27 3.98 0.49 -4.33
CA ARG A 27 5.34 0.00 -4.60
C ARG A 27 6.09 -0.33 -3.31
N MET A 28 5.36 -0.49 -2.21
CA MET A 28 5.98 -0.81 -0.93
C MET A 28 6.63 -2.20 -0.96
N ALA A 29 7.83 -2.28 -0.39
CA ALA A 29 8.45 -3.54 -0.06
C ALA A 29 7.58 -4.32 0.93
N LYS A 30 7.75 -5.64 0.94
CA LYS A 30 7.03 -6.54 1.84
C LYS A 30 7.48 -6.31 3.30
N PRO A 31 6.56 -6.18 4.27
CA PRO A 31 6.90 -6.12 5.69
C PRO A 31 7.44 -7.46 6.21
N GLU A 32 8.22 -7.43 7.30
CA GLU A 32 8.75 -8.65 7.94
C GLU A 32 7.67 -9.49 8.64
N GLU A 33 6.56 -8.88 9.02
CA GLU A 33 5.42 -9.57 9.64
C GLU A 33 4.66 -10.44 8.62
N VAL A 34 4.85 -10.21 7.31
CA VAL A 34 4.26 -11.00 6.24
C VAL A 34 5.20 -12.14 5.89
N ILE A 35 5.05 -13.28 6.56
CA ILE A 35 5.93 -14.46 6.37
C ILE A 35 5.39 -15.49 5.39
N ILE A 36 4.14 -15.35 4.93
CA ILE A 36 3.52 -16.28 3.99
C ILE A 36 3.81 -15.80 2.57
N VAL A 37 4.37 -16.68 1.74
CA VAL A 37 4.73 -16.41 0.34
C VAL A 37 4.22 -17.54 -0.53
N GLU A 38 3.78 -17.19 -1.73
CA GLU A 38 3.46 -18.14 -2.79
C GLU A 38 4.75 -18.49 -3.54
N ASP A 39 5.11 -19.78 -3.57
CA ASP A 39 6.26 -20.30 -4.32
C ASP A 39 5.98 -20.27 -5.84
N GLU A 40 7.00 -20.53 -6.67
CA GLU A 40 6.90 -20.59 -8.14
C GLU A 40 5.83 -21.59 -8.64
N ASN A 41 5.49 -22.58 -7.81
CA ASN A 41 4.48 -23.60 -8.07
C ASN A 41 3.06 -23.19 -7.65
N GLY A 42 2.88 -22.03 -7.02
CA GLY A 42 1.60 -21.58 -6.46
C GLY A 42 1.30 -22.07 -5.04
N ASP A 43 2.25 -22.79 -4.42
CA ASP A 43 2.09 -23.33 -3.07
C ASP A 43 2.47 -22.30 -2.00
N LEU A 44 1.66 -22.23 -0.93
CA LEU A 44 1.92 -21.34 0.20
C LEU A 44 3.02 -21.90 1.10
N GLN A 45 4.12 -21.16 1.23
CA GLN A 45 5.25 -21.49 2.09
C GLN A 45 5.52 -20.38 3.12
N LYS A 46 6.18 -20.76 4.22
CA LYS A 46 6.64 -19.83 5.25
C LYS A 46 8.10 -19.47 4.97
N GLU A 47 8.36 -18.20 4.72
CA GLU A 47 9.70 -17.65 4.57
C GLU A 47 10.24 -17.24 5.95
N TYR A 48 11.36 -17.83 6.37
CA TYR A 48 11.96 -17.58 7.70
C TYR A 48 13.11 -16.58 7.69
N MET A 49 13.68 -16.28 6.51
CA MET A 49 14.83 -15.37 6.38
C MET A 49 14.52 -14.30 5.35
N THR A 50 14.31 -13.07 5.82
CA THR A 50 14.15 -11.89 4.97
C THR A 50 15.51 -11.25 4.71
N ASP A 51 15.75 -10.81 3.47
CA ASP A 51 16.96 -10.07 3.10
C ASP A 51 17.05 -8.71 3.83
N VAL A 52 18.25 -8.39 4.32
CA VAL A 52 18.54 -7.17 5.08
C VAL A 52 18.28 -5.92 4.24
N GLU A 53 18.61 -5.96 2.94
CA GLU A 53 18.38 -4.83 2.02
C GLU A 53 16.88 -4.54 1.86
N THR A 54 16.06 -5.59 1.78
CA THR A 54 14.60 -5.47 1.67
C THR A 54 13.99 -4.89 2.95
N LEU A 55 14.51 -5.28 4.11
CA LEU A 55 14.08 -4.73 5.40
C LEU A 55 14.39 -3.23 5.51
N ASP A 56 15.61 -2.82 5.15
CA ASP A 56 16.00 -1.41 5.17
C ASP A 56 15.17 -0.56 4.18
N LEU A 57 14.90 -1.11 3.00
CA LEU A 57 14.02 -0.48 2.02
C LEU A 57 12.61 -0.28 2.56
N TYR A 58 12.02 -1.31 3.20
CA TYR A 58 10.70 -1.20 3.84
C TYR A 58 10.69 -0.12 4.92
N GLN A 59 11.71 -0.07 5.79
CA GLN A 59 11.81 0.95 6.84
C GLN A 59 11.86 2.36 6.26
N THR A 60 12.66 2.57 5.21
CA THR A 60 12.78 3.85 4.51
C THR A 60 11.44 4.26 3.86
N MET A 61 10.76 3.33 3.19
CA MET A 61 9.44 3.56 2.60
C MET A 61 8.40 3.90 3.67
N ARG A 62 8.40 3.18 4.79
CA ARG A 62 7.50 3.42 5.93
C ARG A 62 7.71 4.81 6.52
N GLN A 63 8.96 5.21 6.78
CA GLN A 63 9.26 6.55 7.28
C GLN A 63 8.81 7.64 6.29
N THR A 64 9.07 7.44 5.00
CA THR A 64 8.63 8.36 3.95
C THR A 64 7.11 8.49 3.91
N LEU A 65 6.38 7.38 3.99
CA LEU A 65 4.92 7.36 4.00
C LEU A 65 4.36 8.10 5.22
N VAL A 66 4.97 7.92 6.40
CA VAL A 66 4.59 8.65 7.62
C VAL A 66 4.78 10.15 7.43
N LEU A 67 5.92 10.59 6.88
CA LEU A 67 6.18 12.01 6.60
C LEU A 67 5.16 12.59 5.61
N LEU A 68 4.89 11.89 4.51
CA LEU A 68 3.90 12.31 3.51
C LEU A 68 2.48 12.41 4.09
N THR A 69 2.13 11.53 5.03
CA THR A 69 0.84 11.56 5.72
C THR A 69 0.72 12.81 6.60
N HIS A 70 1.80 13.19 7.30
CA HIS A 70 1.81 14.42 8.11
C HIS A 70 1.70 15.69 7.26
N LEU A 71 2.18 15.67 6.01
CA LEU A 71 2.07 16.83 5.11
C LEU A 71 0.63 17.08 4.66
N ASP A 72 -0.16 16.03 4.42
CA ASP A 72 -1.58 16.14 4.13
C ASP A 72 -2.28 14.78 4.29
N VAL A 73 -2.92 14.64 5.45
CA VAL A 73 -3.63 13.44 5.92
C VAL A 73 -4.87 13.16 5.07
N ARG A 74 -5.60 14.20 4.67
CA ARG A 74 -6.89 14.04 3.98
C ARG A 74 -6.71 13.40 2.62
N HIS A 75 -5.77 13.90 1.83
CA HIS A 75 -5.49 13.31 0.53
C HIS A 75 -4.86 11.91 0.65
N MET A 76 -4.11 11.64 1.72
CA MET A 76 -3.62 10.28 1.99
C MET A 76 -4.76 9.29 2.28
N GLU A 77 -5.72 9.68 3.12
CA GLU A 77 -6.91 8.91 3.43
C GLU A 77 -7.74 8.61 2.17
N GLU A 78 -7.93 9.62 1.31
CA GLU A 78 -8.61 9.45 0.02
C GLU A 78 -7.93 8.39 -0.86
N ILE A 79 -6.61 8.45 -0.99
CA ILE A 79 -5.84 7.49 -1.80
C ILE A 79 -5.97 6.06 -1.26
N LEU A 80 -5.79 5.87 0.04
CA LEU A 80 -5.85 4.54 0.65
C LEU A 80 -7.27 3.96 0.59
N THR A 81 -8.27 4.79 0.85
CA THR A 81 -9.68 4.39 0.79
C THR A 81 -10.11 4.04 -0.63
N ASP A 82 -9.72 4.83 -1.63
CA ASP A 82 -9.98 4.53 -3.04
C ASP A 82 -9.28 3.24 -3.49
N GLY A 83 -8.03 3.04 -3.04
CA GLY A 83 -7.30 1.79 -3.24
C GLY A 83 -8.05 0.57 -2.68
N LEU A 84 -8.50 0.66 -1.43
CA LEU A 84 -9.26 -0.41 -0.78
C LEU A 84 -10.61 -0.68 -1.47
N LYS A 85 -11.33 0.37 -1.87
CA LYS A 85 -12.60 0.24 -2.59
C LYS A 85 -12.42 -0.49 -3.92
N LYS A 86 -11.35 -0.20 -4.65
CA LYS A 86 -11.02 -0.90 -5.91
C LYS A 86 -10.78 -2.39 -5.67
N GLN A 87 -9.97 -2.74 -4.67
CA GLN A 87 -9.72 -4.13 -4.31
C GLN A 87 -11.01 -4.86 -3.88
N ALA A 88 -11.85 -4.23 -3.07
CA ALA A 88 -13.13 -4.80 -2.66
C ALA A 88 -14.06 -5.03 -3.85
N MET A 89 -14.09 -4.10 -4.81
CA MET A 89 -14.89 -4.22 -6.03
C MET A 89 -14.36 -5.34 -6.95
N GLU A 90 -13.04 -5.47 -7.12
CA GLU A 90 -12.41 -6.56 -7.88
C GLU A 90 -12.76 -7.93 -7.30
N VAL A 91 -12.66 -8.07 -5.98
CA VAL A 91 -13.04 -9.29 -5.27
C VAL A 91 -14.54 -9.58 -5.43
N ALA A 92 -15.40 -8.57 -5.26
CA ALA A 92 -16.84 -8.74 -5.46
C ALA A 92 -17.18 -9.17 -6.89
N GLN A 93 -16.50 -8.62 -7.89
CA GLN A 93 -16.66 -9.03 -9.30
C GLN A 93 -16.18 -10.47 -9.54
N ALA A 94 -15.09 -10.89 -8.91
CA ALA A 94 -14.61 -12.27 -9.00
C ALA A 94 -15.66 -13.27 -8.50
N PHE A 95 -16.37 -12.96 -7.41
CA PHE A 95 -17.47 -13.79 -6.90
C PHE A 95 -18.70 -13.84 -7.82
N LEU A 96 -18.92 -12.80 -8.63
CA LEU A 96 -20.03 -12.76 -9.58
C LEU A 96 -19.70 -13.46 -10.91
N ASN A 97 -18.44 -13.80 -11.15
CA ASN A 97 -18.02 -14.49 -12.37
C ASN A 97 -18.37 -15.99 -12.27
N PRO A 98 -19.33 -16.50 -13.07
CA PRO A 98 -19.75 -17.90 -13.00
C PRO A 98 -18.65 -18.89 -13.43
N ASN A 99 -17.55 -18.42 -14.02
CA ASN A 99 -16.40 -19.23 -14.41
C ASN A 99 -15.28 -19.26 -13.36
N VAL A 100 -15.35 -18.43 -12.32
CA VAL A 100 -14.48 -18.57 -11.16
C VAL A 100 -15.16 -19.59 -10.26
N SER A 101 -14.54 -20.76 -10.12
CA SER A 101 -14.96 -21.74 -9.14
C SER A 101 -14.80 -21.09 -7.77
N SER A 102 -15.87 -20.46 -7.29
CA SER A 102 -16.10 -20.15 -5.89
C SER A 102 -15.52 -21.29 -5.06
N PHE A 103 -14.59 -20.99 -4.16
CA PHE A 103 -14.06 -21.90 -3.13
C PHE A 103 -15.13 -22.93 -2.75
N ASN A 104 -15.02 -24.13 -3.32
CA ASN A 104 -16.03 -25.15 -3.17
C ASN A 104 -15.62 -25.96 -1.95
N TRP A 105 -16.17 -25.61 -0.78
CA TRP A 105 -16.06 -26.42 0.44
C TRP A 105 -16.92 -27.68 0.32
N LYS A 106 -16.73 -28.45 -0.76
CA LYS A 106 -17.33 -29.76 -0.94
C LYS A 106 -16.22 -30.80 -1.08
N GLU A 107 -15.89 -31.41 0.05
CA GLU A 107 -15.76 -32.86 0.10
C GLU A 107 -17.17 -33.49 0.10
#